data_AF-A0AAW5MZ25-F1
#
_entry.id   AF-A0AAW5MZ25-F1
#
_cell.length_a   1.000
_cell.length_b   1.000
_cell.length_c   1.000
_cell.angle_alpha   90.00
_cell.angle_beta   90.00
_cell.angle_gamma   90.00
#
_symmetry.space_group_name_H-M   'P 1'
#
loop_
_entity.id
_entity.type
_entity.pdbx_description
1 polymer ?
#
loop_
_entity_poly.entity_id
_entity_poly.type
_entity_poly.pdbx_seq_one_letter_code
_entity_poly.pdbx_strand_id
1 'polypeptide(L)'
;DDALPLNSLLAAISRFSLQTSARNQWFGTITARDHDDVQQHVDVLLADGKTRLKVAITAQSGARLGLDEGKEVLILLKAPWVGITQDEAVAQNADNQLPGII
;
A
#
# COMPACT_ATOMS: atom_id res chain seq x y z
N ASP A 1 1.80 13.20 -1.78
CA ASP A 1 3.02 14.01 -1.67
C ASP A 1 3.50 14.32 -3.07
N ASP A 2 3.59 15.60 -3.43
CA ASP A 2 3.80 16.09 -4.82
C ASP A 2 5.25 15.97 -5.30
N ALA A 3 6.12 15.31 -4.52
CA ALA A 3 7.57 15.35 -4.68
C ALA A 3 8.18 14.20 -5.51
N LEU A 4 7.38 13.27 -6.06
CA LEU A 4 7.92 12.17 -6.86
C LEU A 4 8.11 12.59 -8.33
N PRO A 5 9.29 12.35 -8.93
CA PRO A 5 9.54 12.67 -10.33
C PRO A 5 8.60 11.88 -11.25
N LEU A 6 8.13 12.52 -12.33
CA LEU A 6 7.24 11.97 -13.36
C LEU A 6 7.89 10.85 -14.22
N ASN A 7 9.02 10.29 -13.79
CA ASN A 7 9.70 9.21 -14.50
C ASN A 7 8.99 7.86 -14.34
N SER A 8 8.07 7.71 -13.37
CA SER A 8 7.15 6.57 -13.29
C SER A 8 5.85 6.90 -14.03
N LEU A 9 5.54 6.09 -15.06
CA LEU A 9 4.28 6.15 -15.79
C LEU A 9 3.07 6.02 -14.85
N LEU A 10 3.20 5.24 -13.77
CA LEU A 10 2.14 5.08 -12.76
C LEU A 10 1.85 6.41 -12.05
N ALA A 11 2.89 7.16 -11.67
CA ALA A 11 2.74 8.46 -11.03
C ALA A 11 2.12 9.50 -11.98
N ALA A 12 2.48 9.47 -13.26
CA ALA A 12 1.87 10.33 -14.27
C ALA A 12 0.38 9.97 -14.45
N ILE A 13 0.05 8.68 -14.61
CA ILE A 13 -1.33 8.22 -14.80
C ILE A 13 -2.18 8.55 -13.57
N SER A 14 -1.71 8.30 -12.35
CA SER A 14 -2.52 8.52 -11.13
C SER A 14 -2.99 9.97 -10.97
N ARG A 15 -2.23 10.94 -11.51
CA ARG A 15 -2.58 12.36 -11.47
C ARG A 15 -3.69 12.75 -12.45
N PHE A 16 -3.81 12.03 -13.57
CA PHE A 16 -4.78 12.33 -14.64
C PHE A 16 -5.89 11.29 -14.79
N SER A 17 -5.79 10.15 -14.09
CA SER A 17 -6.80 9.09 -14.07
C SER A 17 -7.94 9.40 -13.11
N LEU A 18 -8.88 8.45 -13.01
CA LEU A 18 -9.93 8.45 -12.00
C LEU A 18 -9.35 8.74 -10.61
N GLN A 19 -9.86 9.78 -9.98
CA GLN A 19 -9.49 10.15 -8.61
C GLN A 19 -10.35 9.37 -7.62
N THR A 20 -9.73 8.93 -6.52
CA THR A 20 -10.42 8.16 -5.47
C THR A 20 -10.63 9.01 -4.22
N SER A 21 -11.62 8.66 -3.40
CA SER A 21 -11.87 9.34 -2.11
C SER A 21 -10.97 8.84 -0.97
N ALA A 22 -10.03 7.93 -1.24
CA ALA A 22 -9.03 7.52 -0.26
C ALA A 22 -8.07 8.69 0.00
N ARG A 23 -7.93 9.09 1.27
CA ARG A 23 -7.14 10.27 1.66
C ARG A 23 -5.65 9.96 1.82
N ASN A 24 -5.33 8.70 2.07
CA ASN A 24 -3.96 8.23 2.19
C ASN A 24 -3.63 7.45 0.93
N GLN A 25 -2.71 8.01 0.13
CA GLN A 25 -2.28 7.42 -1.13
C GLN A 25 -0.75 7.43 -1.19
N TRP A 26 -0.16 6.24 -1.27
CA TRP A 26 1.31 6.08 -1.25
C TRP A 26 1.76 5.16 -2.37
N PHE A 27 2.81 5.56 -3.07
CA PHE A 27 3.47 4.69 -4.03
C PHE A 27 4.34 3.68 -3.29
N GLY A 28 4.41 2.47 -3.85
CA GLY A 28 5.29 1.42 -3.38
C GLY A 28 5.54 0.37 -4.43
N THR A 29 6.35 -0.61 -4.06
CA THR A 29 6.74 -1.73 -4.91
C THR A 29 6.47 -3.04 -4.17
N ILE A 30 5.87 -4.01 -4.85
CA ILE A 30 5.66 -5.35 -4.32
C ILE A 30 7.03 -6.01 -4.08
N THR A 31 7.22 -6.57 -2.90
CA THR A 31 8.45 -7.23 -2.47
C THR A 31 8.28 -8.71 -2.18
N ALA A 32 7.04 -9.16 -1.93
CA ALA A 32 6.70 -10.57 -1.79
C ALA A 32 5.19 -10.75 -2.00
N ARG A 33 4.79 -11.98 -2.31
CA ARG A 33 3.39 -12.41 -2.39
C ARG A 33 3.28 -13.88 -2.01
N ASP A 34 2.32 -14.21 -1.15
CA ASP A 34 1.96 -15.61 -0.87
C ASP A 34 1.00 -16.19 -1.94
N HIS A 35 0.77 -17.50 -1.90
CA HIS A 35 0.03 -18.23 -2.93
C HIS A 35 -1.18 -18.97 -2.35
N ASP A 36 -1.82 -18.42 -1.32
CA ASP A 36 -3.06 -18.95 -0.79
C ASP A 36 -4.20 -18.87 -1.84
N ASP A 37 -5.09 -19.86 -1.82
CA ASP A 37 -6.08 -20.06 -2.90
C ASP A 37 -7.22 -19.04 -2.90
N VAL A 38 -7.50 -18.39 -1.76
CA VAL A 38 -8.66 -17.51 -1.57
C VAL A 38 -8.22 -16.07 -1.36
N GLN A 39 -7.49 -15.83 -0.27
CA GLN A 39 -6.98 -14.52 0.11
C GLN A 39 -5.48 -14.63 0.26
N GLN A 40 -4.77 -13.76 -0.43
CA GLN A 40 -3.33 -13.68 -0.45
C GLN A 40 -2.86 -12.43 0.25
N HIS A 41 -1.63 -12.44 0.74
CA HIS A 41 -0.94 -11.27 1.22
C HIS A 41 0.18 -10.88 0.27
N VAL A 42 0.30 -9.57 0.06
CA VAL A 42 1.45 -8.96 -0.60
C VAL A 42 2.17 -8.04 0.38
N ASP A 43 3.49 -8.10 0.35
CA ASP A 43 4.35 -7.16 1.07
C ASP A 43 4.75 -6.02 0.13
N VAL A 44 4.55 -4.79 0.57
CA VAL A 44 4.82 -3.58 -0.22
C VAL A 44 5.88 -2.75 0.49
N LEU A 45 6.95 -2.39 -0.22
CA LEU A 45 7.91 -1.39 0.23
C LEU A 45 7.48 -0.02 -0.32
N LEU A 46 7.24 0.96 0.55
CA LEU A 46 6.89 2.31 0.12
C LEU A 46 8.07 3.02 -0.54
N ALA A 47 7.77 4.11 -1.27
CA ALA A 47 8.76 4.90 -2.00
C ALA A 47 9.88 5.52 -1.12
N ASP A 48 9.71 5.54 0.20
CA ASP A 48 10.77 5.94 1.15
C ASP A 48 11.89 4.90 1.29
N GLY A 49 11.71 3.71 0.71
CA GLY A 49 12.66 2.59 0.74
C GLY A 49 12.80 1.92 2.11
N LYS A 50 11.91 2.20 3.06
CA LYS A 50 12.00 1.74 4.46
C LYS A 50 10.70 1.15 4.97
N THR A 51 9.60 1.85 4.74
CA THR A 51 8.30 1.49 5.30
C THR A 51 7.73 0.31 4.55
N ARG A 52 7.36 -0.75 5.29
CA ARG A 52 6.74 -1.96 4.73
C ARG A 52 5.29 -2.05 5.16
N LEU A 53 4.43 -2.41 4.21
CA LEU A 53 3.02 -2.69 4.47
C LEU A 53 2.68 -4.10 4.04
N LYS A 54 1.86 -4.79 4.84
CA LYS A 54 1.24 -6.06 4.49
C LYS A 54 -0.19 -5.82 4.05
N VAL A 55 -0.55 -6.29 2.85
CA VAL A 55 -1.86 -6.04 2.24
C VAL A 55 -2.53 -7.35 1.86
N ALA A 56 -3.74 -7.57 2.35
CA ALA A 56 -4.57 -8.70 1.94
C ALA A 56 -5.36 -8.38 0.65
N ILE A 57 -5.40 -9.33 -0.28
CA ILE A 57 -6.16 -9.22 -1.53
C ILE A 57 -6.66 -10.61 -1.97
N THR A 58 -7.75 -10.68 -2.73
CA THR A 58 -8.20 -11.96 -3.27
C THR A 58 -7.20 -12.52 -4.29
N ALA A 59 -7.01 -13.85 -4.30
CA ALA A 59 -6.07 -14.52 -5.21
C ALA A 59 -6.34 -14.16 -6.68
N GLN A 60 -7.62 -14.11 -7.07
CA GLN A 60 -8.06 -13.69 -8.40
C GLN A 60 -7.60 -12.26 -8.74
N SER A 61 -7.69 -11.32 -7.80
CA SER A 61 -7.28 -9.93 -8.04
C SER A 61 -5.76 -9.80 -8.09
N GLY A 62 -5.03 -10.52 -7.23
CA GLY A 62 -3.57 -10.57 -7.28
C GLY A 62 -3.06 -11.06 -8.64
N ALA A 63 -3.65 -12.14 -9.17
CA ALA A 63 -3.31 -12.65 -10.49
C ALA A 63 -3.69 -11.68 -11.62
N ARG A 64 -4.91 -11.11 -11.59
CA ARG A 64 -5.40 -10.18 -12.60
C ARG A 64 -4.57 -8.90 -12.70
N LEU A 65 -4.05 -8.41 -11.57
CA LEU A 65 -3.24 -7.19 -11.52
C LEU A 65 -1.74 -7.44 -11.70
N GLY A 66 -1.30 -8.71 -11.72
CA GLY A 66 0.11 -9.10 -11.80
C GLY A 66 0.91 -8.56 -10.63
N LEU A 67 0.43 -8.80 -9.40
CA LEU A 67 1.08 -8.35 -8.15
C LEU A 67 2.25 -9.25 -7.79
N ASP A 68 3.25 -9.31 -8.66
CA ASP A 68 4.48 -10.07 -8.46
C ASP A 68 5.61 -9.14 -8.00
N GLU A 69 6.71 -9.70 -7.48
CA GLU A 69 7.85 -8.92 -7.00
C GLU A 69 8.34 -7.91 -8.05
N GLY A 70 8.65 -6.69 -7.61
CA GLY A 70 9.09 -5.58 -8.47
C GLY A 70 7.93 -4.77 -9.10
N LYS A 71 6.68 -5.19 -8.95
CA LYS A 71 5.52 -4.44 -9.46
C LYS A 71 5.32 -3.13 -8.70
N GLU A 72 5.32 -2.00 -9.42
CA GLU A 72 4.90 -0.71 -8.87
C GLU A 72 3.39 -0.66 -8.62
N VAL A 73 2.99 -0.15 -7.46
CA VAL A 73 1.60 -0.05 -7.01
C VAL A 73 1.32 1.29 -6.33
N LEU A 74 0.03 1.66 -6.29
CA LEU A 74 -0.49 2.75 -5.49
C LEU A 74 -1.37 2.17 -4.37
N ILE A 75 -0.95 2.36 -3.12
CA ILE A 75 -1.73 2.01 -1.93
C ILE A 75 -2.84 3.04 -1.77
N LEU A 76 -4.07 2.56 -1.64
CA LEU A 76 -5.25 3.40 -1.41
C LEU A 76 -5.86 3.05 -0.04
N LEU A 77 -5.60 3.90 0.95
CA LEU A 77 -6.08 3.70 2.32
C LEU A 77 -7.09 4.78 2.72
N LYS A 78 -8.33 4.36 2.99
CA LYS A 78 -9.40 5.27 3.38
C LYS A 78 -9.17 5.74 4.83
N ALA A 79 -9.31 7.04 5.08
CA ALA A 79 -9.06 7.63 6.41
C ALA A 79 -9.83 6.94 7.56
N PRO A 80 -11.11 6.55 7.43
CA PRO A 80 -11.84 5.85 8.48
C PRO A 80 -11.29 4.46 8.86
N TRP A 81 -10.35 3.90 8.10
CA TRP A 81 -9.69 2.63 8.43
C TRP A 81 -8.38 2.82 9.22
N VAL A 82 -7.98 4.06 9.47
CA VAL A 82 -6.76 4.38 10.21
C VAL A 82 -7.10 4.69 11.66
N GLY A 83 -6.67 3.84 12.58
CA GLY A 83 -6.66 4.14 14.01
C GLY A 83 -5.42 4.95 14.40
N ILE A 84 -5.57 5.88 15.33
CA ILE A 84 -4.45 6.59 15.97
C ILE A 84 -4.47 6.24 17.45
N THR A 85 -3.34 5.80 17.98
CA THR A 85 -3.20 5.39 19.38
C THR A 85 -1.81 5.73 19.90
N GLN A 86 -1.71 5.96 21.21
CA GLN A 86 -0.44 6.01 21.94
C GLN A 86 -0.12 4.70 22.66
N ASP A 87 -1.08 3.76 22.70
CA ASP A 87 -0.91 2.43 23.26
C ASP A 87 -0.21 1.52 22.24
N GLU A 88 1.04 1.17 22.53
CA GLU A 88 1.86 0.29 21.69
C GLU A 88 1.25 -1.10 21.55
N ALA A 89 0.58 -1.64 22.57
CA ALA A 89 -0.03 -2.96 22.51
C ALA A 89 -1.20 -2.96 21.52
N VAL A 90 -1.98 -1.87 21.47
CA VAL A 90 -3.05 -1.71 20.46
C VAL A 90 -2.45 -1.63 19.05
N ALA A 91 -1.36 -0.87 18.87
CA ALA A 91 -0.70 -0.73 17.57
C ALA A 91 -0.08 -2.06 17.08
N GLN A 92 0.58 -2.81 17.95
CA GLN A 92 1.25 -4.08 17.63
C GLN A 92 0.28 -5.22 17.27
N ASN A 93 -0.99 -5.10 17.66
CA ASN A 93 -2.04 -6.07 17.30
C ASN A 93 -2.60 -5.85 15.89
N ALA A 94 -2.23 -4.76 15.19
CA ALA A 94 -2.64 -4.50 13.82
C ALA A 94 -1.61 -5.04 12.82
N ASP A 95 -2.05 -5.36 11.60
CA ASP A 95 -1.15 -5.83 10.53
C ASP A 95 -0.12 -4.77 10.11
N ASN A 96 -0.46 -3.48 10.27
CA ASN A 96 0.35 -2.35 9.83
C ASN A 96 0.40 -1.27 10.91
N GLN A 97 1.59 -0.76 11.19
CA GLN A 97 1.83 0.34 12.12
C GLN A 97 2.79 1.37 11.51
N LEU A 98 2.44 2.66 11.63
CA LEU A 98 3.21 3.78 11.10
C LEU A 98 3.40 4.81 12.22
N PRO A 99 4.57 4.86 12.88
CA PRO A 99 4.86 5.86 13.90
C PRO A 99 4.84 7.28 13.31
N GLY A 100 4.35 8.25 14.08
CA GLY A 100 4.26 9.63 13.63
C GLY A 100 3.92 10.61 14.75
N ILE A 101 3.77 11.88 14.38
CA ILE A 101 3.39 12.98 15.25
C ILE A 101 2.14 13.63 14.65
N ILE A 102 1.15 13.97 15.48
CA ILE A 102 -0.09 14.67 15.07
C ILE A 102 0.24 16.13 14.75
#